data_AF-A0A1F4FSU2-F1
#
_entry.id   AF-A0A1F4FSU2-F1
#
_cell.length_a   1.000
_cell.length_b   1.000
_cell.length_c   1.000
_cell.angle_alpha   90.00
_cell.angle_beta   90.00
_cell.angle_gamma   90.00
#
_symmetry.space_group_name_H-M   'P 1'
#
loop_
_entity.id
_entity.type
_entity.pdbx_description
1 polymer ?
#
loop_
_entity_poly.entity_id
_entity_poly.type
_entity_poly.pdbx_seq_one_letter_code
_entity_poly.pdbx_strand_id
1 'polypeptide(L)'
;MVFVNSMSDLFHEDVPDEFIDRVFAVMALCPQHVFQILTKRVGRMRAYKDLFTGVDDRVEQAADWIREQIGVNAPKGYEVDSRFQRAAAALAAFSWPLPNVWLGVSVENQHFADERIPLLLQTPAAVRFVSAEPLLGALNIEPFLWDEDDRHDALCGLDLVIVGGESGPKARPLWVPWVRSIKDQCEAAGVSCFVKQLGADVRDRNDAGFTGDFDGSGTCWPEQHEIDDRIESDLDGTRDDYQGAPVRIHLRDRKGGDPSEWPEDLRVRQFPGARG
;
A
#
# COMPACT_ATOMS: atom_id res chain seq x y z
N MET A 1 -4.40 -12.99 -0.39
CA MET A 1 -4.33 -11.64 -0.98
C MET A 1 -3.65 -11.76 -2.34
N VAL A 2 -4.10 -10.99 -3.33
CA VAL A 2 -3.58 -10.99 -4.70
C VAL A 2 -3.21 -9.55 -5.07
N PHE A 3 -1.94 -9.30 -5.35
CA PHE A 3 -1.49 -8.01 -5.87
C PHE A 3 -1.68 -7.99 -7.39
N VAL A 4 -2.54 -7.10 -7.86
CA VAL A 4 -2.96 -7.02 -9.27
C VAL A 4 -1.93 -6.20 -10.02
N ASN A 5 -1.43 -6.71 -11.14
CA ASN A 5 -0.48 -6.02 -12.03
C ASN A 5 0.84 -5.62 -11.34
N SER A 6 1.60 -6.62 -10.88
CA SER A 6 2.85 -6.40 -10.12
C SER A 6 3.95 -5.56 -10.81
N MET A 7 3.93 -5.47 -12.13
CA MET A 7 4.93 -4.76 -12.95
C MET A 7 4.28 -3.84 -14.00
N SER A 8 2.99 -3.56 -13.87
CA SER A 8 2.21 -2.73 -14.79
C SER A 8 1.20 -1.88 -14.01
N ASP A 9 0.43 -1.04 -14.70
CA ASP A 9 -0.60 -0.21 -14.08
C ASP A 9 -1.94 -0.49 -14.75
N LEU A 10 -2.94 -0.95 -13.98
CA LEU A 10 -4.27 -1.26 -14.52
C LEU A 10 -4.94 -0.04 -15.14
N PHE A 11 -4.62 1.16 -14.65
CA PHE A 11 -5.19 2.42 -15.09
C PHE A 11 -4.25 3.18 -16.05
N HIS A 12 -3.36 2.47 -16.74
CA HIS A 12 -2.63 3.03 -17.87
C HIS A 12 -3.59 3.52 -18.97
N GLU A 13 -3.27 4.63 -19.63
CA GLU A 13 -4.19 5.26 -20.61
C GLU A 13 -4.52 4.37 -21.80
N ASP A 14 -3.59 3.50 -22.19
CA ASP A 14 -3.76 2.51 -23.26
C ASP A 14 -4.58 1.27 -22.83
N VAL A 15 -4.94 1.14 -21.55
CA VAL A 15 -5.80 0.05 -21.08
C VAL A 15 -7.26 0.45 -21.31
N PRO A 16 -8.01 -0.26 -22.20
CA PRO A 16 -9.40 0.06 -22.47
C PRO A 16 -10.29 -0.18 -21.24
N ASP A 17 -11.37 0.60 -21.12
CA ASP A 17 -12.32 0.45 -20.01
C ASP A 17 -12.92 -0.96 -19.97
N GLU A 18 -13.20 -1.58 -21.12
CA GLU A 18 -13.77 -2.93 -21.19
C GLU A 18 -12.82 -4.00 -20.64
N PHE A 19 -11.50 -3.76 -20.71
CA PHE A 19 -10.53 -4.65 -20.08
C PHE A 19 -10.56 -4.50 -18.55
N ILE A 20 -10.62 -3.26 -18.07
CA ILE A 20 -10.75 -2.97 -16.64
C ILE A 20 -12.04 -3.58 -16.09
N ASP A 21 -13.16 -3.46 -16.81
CA ASP A 21 -14.46 -4.05 -16.45
C ASP A 21 -14.33 -5.57 -16.25
N ARG A 22 -13.67 -6.27 -17.17
CA ARG A 22 -13.42 -7.73 -17.06
C ARG A 22 -12.54 -8.09 -15.87
N VAL A 23 -11.53 -7.27 -15.56
CA VAL A 23 -10.65 -7.47 -14.41
C VAL A 23 -11.44 -7.34 -13.11
N PHE A 24 -12.27 -6.30 -12.97
CA PHE A 24 -13.15 -6.14 -11.80
C PHE A 24 -14.22 -7.24 -11.72
N ALA A 25 -14.75 -7.72 -12.84
CA ALA A 25 -15.68 -8.86 -12.87
C ALA A 25 -15.05 -10.14 -12.31
N VAL A 26 -13.79 -10.42 -12.63
CA VAL A 26 -13.05 -11.55 -12.01
C VAL A 26 -12.93 -11.37 -10.50
N MET A 27 -12.65 -10.15 -10.02
CA MET A 27 -12.54 -9.87 -8.59
C MET A 27 -13.86 -10.07 -7.86
N ALA A 28 -14.96 -9.61 -8.45
CA ALA A 28 -16.31 -9.82 -7.95
C ALA A 28 -16.69 -11.31 -7.92
N LEU A 29 -16.32 -12.07 -8.95
CA LEU A 29 -16.54 -13.52 -9.02
C LEU A 29 -15.70 -14.33 -8.02
N CYS A 30 -14.70 -13.71 -7.38
CA CYS A 30 -13.73 -14.37 -6.51
C CYS A 30 -13.71 -13.78 -5.09
N PRO A 31 -14.83 -13.78 -4.35
CA PRO A 31 -14.93 -13.13 -3.03
C PRO A 31 -14.03 -13.77 -1.95
N GLN A 32 -13.56 -15.00 -2.16
CA GLN A 32 -12.59 -15.66 -1.28
C GLN A 32 -11.19 -15.02 -1.32
N HIS A 33 -10.94 -14.09 -2.25
CA HIS A 33 -9.66 -13.40 -2.41
C HIS A 33 -9.83 -11.91 -2.15
N VAL A 34 -8.88 -11.35 -1.41
CA VAL A 34 -8.65 -9.90 -1.35
C VAL A 34 -7.70 -9.51 -2.48
N PHE A 35 -8.10 -8.56 -3.31
CA PHE A 35 -7.32 -8.01 -4.41
C PHE A 35 -6.81 -6.62 -4.04
N GLN A 36 -5.52 -6.40 -4.23
CA GLN A 36 -4.88 -5.11 -4.01
C GLN A 36 -4.47 -4.52 -5.36
N ILE A 37 -5.00 -3.34 -5.68
CA ILE A 37 -4.70 -2.59 -6.90
C ILE A 37 -3.93 -1.33 -6.52
N LEU A 38 -2.76 -1.15 -7.13
CA LEU A 38 -1.91 0.02 -6.92
C LEU A 38 -1.72 0.76 -8.25
N THR A 39 -1.80 2.07 -8.23
CA THR A 39 -1.63 2.91 -9.43
C THR A 39 -0.89 4.21 -9.12
N LYS A 40 -0.19 4.75 -10.12
CA LYS A 40 0.27 6.16 -10.11
C LYS A 40 -0.67 7.08 -10.86
N ARG A 41 -1.63 6.50 -11.60
CA ARG A 41 -2.58 7.19 -12.48
C ARG A 41 -3.93 7.36 -11.78
N VAL A 42 -3.91 7.88 -10.57
CA VAL A 42 -5.11 8.06 -9.73
C VAL A 42 -6.20 8.89 -10.41
N GLY A 43 -5.81 9.87 -11.25
CA GLY A 43 -6.76 10.63 -12.06
C GLY A 43 -7.55 9.74 -13.03
N ARG A 44 -6.93 8.71 -13.62
CA ARG A 44 -7.61 7.75 -14.49
C ARG A 44 -8.46 6.76 -13.71
N MET A 45 -7.97 6.27 -12.56
CA MET A 45 -8.75 5.46 -11.63
C MET A 45 -10.02 6.21 -11.16
N ARG A 46 -9.88 7.51 -10.88
CA ARG A 46 -11.01 8.37 -10.55
C ARG A 46 -11.85 8.75 -11.78
N ALA A 47 -11.30 8.91 -12.98
CA ALA A 47 -12.16 9.13 -14.15
C ALA A 47 -13.02 7.88 -14.44
N TYR A 48 -12.48 6.69 -14.16
CA TYR A 48 -13.26 5.45 -14.14
C TYR A 48 -14.37 5.49 -13.07
N LYS A 49 -14.19 6.29 -11.99
CA LYS A 49 -15.23 6.62 -10.99
C LYS A 49 -16.39 7.44 -11.56
N ASP A 50 -16.14 8.39 -12.46
CA ASP A 50 -17.22 9.23 -12.98
C ASP A 50 -18.20 8.45 -13.90
N LEU A 51 -17.90 7.17 -14.16
CA LEU A 51 -18.78 6.18 -14.78
C LEU A 51 -19.56 5.31 -13.75
N PHE A 52 -19.43 5.54 -12.44
CA PHE A 52 -20.09 4.72 -11.38
C PHE A 52 -21.63 4.79 -11.39
N THR A 53 -22.23 5.66 -12.19
CA THR A 53 -23.57 5.38 -12.73
C THR A 53 -23.46 4.25 -13.77
N GLY A 54 -23.57 3.00 -13.34
CA GLY A 54 -23.63 1.82 -14.20
C GLY A 54 -22.34 1.00 -14.32
N VAL A 55 -21.29 1.27 -13.52
CA VAL A 55 -20.16 0.33 -13.40
C VAL A 55 -20.62 -1.03 -12.88
N ASP A 56 -21.58 -1.05 -11.97
CA ASP A 56 -22.20 -2.29 -11.49
C ASP A 56 -22.78 -3.07 -12.66
N ASP A 57 -23.53 -2.41 -13.54
CA ASP A 57 -24.10 -3.00 -14.75
C ASP A 57 -23.01 -3.48 -15.73
N ARG A 58 -21.92 -2.72 -15.92
CA ARG A 58 -20.82 -3.10 -16.84
C ARG A 58 -20.02 -4.28 -16.30
N VAL A 59 -19.71 -4.29 -15.01
CA VAL A 59 -19.02 -5.38 -14.34
C VAL A 59 -19.90 -6.63 -14.32
N GLU A 60 -21.21 -6.48 -14.10
CA GLU A 60 -22.19 -7.56 -14.19
C GLU A 60 -22.26 -8.14 -15.61
N GLN A 61 -22.37 -7.29 -16.64
CA GLN A 61 -22.33 -7.70 -18.05
C GLN A 61 -21.02 -8.40 -18.42
N ALA A 62 -19.88 -7.89 -17.95
CA ALA A 62 -18.59 -8.52 -18.16
C ALA A 62 -18.51 -9.88 -17.44
N ALA A 63 -19.07 -10.00 -16.24
CA ALA A 63 -19.15 -11.25 -15.52
C ALA A 63 -20.02 -12.27 -16.25
N ASP A 64 -21.18 -11.86 -16.78
CA ASP A 64 -22.03 -12.68 -17.64
C ASP A 64 -21.29 -13.18 -18.88
N TRP A 65 -20.59 -12.29 -19.57
CA TRP A 65 -19.78 -12.67 -20.72
C TRP A 65 -18.68 -13.68 -20.35
N ILE A 66 -17.97 -13.47 -19.23
CA ILE A 66 -16.96 -14.42 -18.73
C ILE A 66 -17.60 -15.79 -18.44
N ARG A 67 -18.79 -15.81 -17.84
CA ARG A 67 -19.54 -17.05 -17.57
C ARG A 67 -19.85 -17.80 -18.86
N GLU A 68 -20.37 -17.11 -19.87
CA GLU A 68 -20.66 -17.71 -21.17
C GLU A 68 -19.39 -18.32 -21.80
N GLN A 69 -18.28 -17.58 -21.78
CA GLN A 69 -17.01 -18.07 -22.35
C GLN A 69 -16.46 -19.29 -21.59
N ILE A 70 -16.59 -19.34 -20.27
CA ILE A 70 -16.19 -20.51 -19.48
C ILE A 70 -17.11 -21.70 -19.78
N GLY A 71 -18.42 -21.48 -19.87
CA GLY A 71 -19.39 -22.54 -20.20
C GLY A 71 -19.21 -23.11 -21.60
N VAL A 72 -18.86 -22.27 -22.58
CA VAL A 72 -18.61 -22.66 -23.98
C VAL A 72 -17.28 -23.40 -24.15
N ASN A 73 -16.24 -23.02 -23.40
CA ASN A 73 -14.90 -23.62 -23.49
C ASN A 73 -14.59 -24.68 -22.43
N ALA A 74 -15.57 -25.04 -21.59
CA ALA A 74 -15.42 -26.09 -20.60
C ALA A 74 -15.15 -27.44 -21.30
N PRO A 75 -14.10 -28.19 -20.89
CA PRO A 75 -13.87 -29.53 -21.41
C PRO A 75 -15.12 -30.41 -21.25
N LYS A 76 -15.40 -31.29 -22.22
CA LYS A 76 -16.54 -32.23 -22.13
C LYS A 76 -16.44 -33.03 -20.82
N GLY A 77 -17.44 -32.87 -19.94
CA GLY A 77 -17.49 -33.52 -18.62
C GLY A 77 -16.93 -32.68 -17.46
N TYR A 78 -16.49 -31.45 -17.72
CA TYR A 78 -16.17 -30.49 -16.67
C TYR A 78 -17.48 -29.86 -16.15
N GLU A 79 -17.95 -30.30 -14.99
CA GLU A 79 -19.04 -29.59 -14.29
C GLU A 79 -18.50 -28.22 -13.89
N VAL A 80 -19.09 -27.15 -14.46
CA VAL A 80 -18.82 -25.78 -14.02
C VAL A 80 -19.17 -25.73 -12.54
N ASP A 81 -18.14 -25.69 -11.71
CA ASP A 81 -18.22 -25.93 -10.27
C ASP A 81 -19.35 -25.09 -9.64
N SER A 82 -20.14 -25.72 -8.76
CA SER A 82 -21.14 -25.08 -7.90
C SER A 82 -20.65 -23.79 -7.22
N ARG A 83 -19.32 -23.61 -7.06
CA ARG A 83 -18.68 -22.38 -6.62
C ARG A 83 -18.92 -21.18 -7.55
N PHE A 84 -18.89 -21.37 -8.87
CA PHE A 84 -19.14 -20.30 -9.85
C PHE A 84 -20.62 -19.92 -9.92
N GLN A 85 -21.55 -20.89 -9.78
CA GLN A 85 -22.98 -20.60 -9.65
C GLN A 85 -23.31 -19.85 -8.35
N ARG A 86 -22.62 -20.15 -7.24
CA ARG A 86 -22.71 -19.35 -6.00
C ARG A 86 -22.15 -17.93 -6.18
N ALA A 87 -21.09 -17.77 -6.97
CA ALA A 87 -20.56 -16.45 -7.33
C ALA A 87 -21.56 -15.61 -8.16
N ALA A 88 -22.48 -16.24 -8.91
CA ALA A 88 -23.55 -15.55 -9.64
C ALA A 88 -24.64 -14.98 -8.72
N ALA A 89 -25.04 -15.71 -7.67
CA ALA A 89 -25.92 -15.17 -6.63
C ALA A 89 -25.21 -14.09 -5.79
N ALA A 90 -23.89 -14.17 -5.63
CA ALA A 90 -23.10 -13.15 -4.96
C ALA A 90 -23.00 -11.85 -5.79
N LEU A 91 -22.96 -11.94 -7.13
CA LEU A 91 -22.89 -10.77 -8.01
C LEU A 91 -24.14 -9.90 -8.02
N ALA A 92 -25.32 -10.50 -8.02
CA ALA A 92 -26.58 -9.77 -7.84
C ALA A 92 -26.74 -9.14 -6.43
N ALA A 93 -25.81 -9.42 -5.51
CA ALA A 93 -25.84 -8.96 -4.12
C ALA A 93 -24.68 -8.02 -3.77
N PHE A 94 -23.75 -7.72 -4.68
CA PHE A 94 -22.66 -6.80 -4.37
C PHE A 94 -23.12 -5.34 -4.45
N SER A 95 -22.90 -4.60 -3.37
CA SER A 95 -22.87 -3.14 -3.38
C SER A 95 -21.47 -2.68 -3.77
N TRP A 96 -21.36 -1.78 -4.72
CA TRP A 96 -20.11 -1.05 -4.92
C TRP A 96 -19.82 -0.11 -3.74
N PRO A 97 -18.57 0.03 -3.29
CA PRO A 97 -17.35 -0.62 -3.78
C PRO A 97 -17.25 -2.12 -3.42
N LEU A 98 -16.62 -2.92 -4.28
CA LEU A 98 -16.42 -4.35 -4.01
C LEU A 98 -15.65 -4.55 -2.69
N PRO A 99 -16.20 -5.30 -1.70
CA PRO A 99 -15.65 -5.38 -0.35
C PRO A 99 -14.27 -6.07 -0.29
N ASN A 100 -13.95 -6.87 -1.31
CA ASN A 100 -12.71 -7.60 -1.43
C ASN A 100 -11.67 -6.91 -2.34
N VAL A 101 -11.93 -5.67 -2.77
CA VAL A 101 -11.00 -4.89 -3.61
C VAL A 101 -10.46 -3.69 -2.83
N TRP A 102 -9.14 -3.64 -2.70
CA TRP A 102 -8.40 -2.57 -2.05
C TRP A 102 -7.77 -1.70 -3.13
N LEU A 103 -8.05 -0.39 -3.08
CA LEU A 103 -7.54 0.58 -4.03
C LEU A 103 -6.46 1.43 -3.37
N GLY A 104 -5.35 1.64 -4.06
CA GLY A 104 -4.28 2.44 -3.52
C GLY A 104 -3.45 3.15 -4.55
N VAL A 105 -2.68 4.11 -4.05
CA VAL A 105 -1.78 4.94 -4.85
C VAL A 105 -0.35 4.83 -4.36
N SER A 106 0.60 4.82 -5.29
CA SER A 106 2.01 4.98 -4.90
C SER A 106 2.29 6.46 -4.66
N VAL A 107 3.01 6.77 -3.59
CA VAL A 107 3.51 8.13 -3.31
C VAL A 107 4.97 8.03 -2.91
N GLU A 108 5.85 8.70 -3.65
CA GLU A 108 7.28 8.58 -3.38
C GLU A 108 7.79 9.67 -2.44
N ASN A 109 7.07 10.79 -2.33
CA ASN A 109 7.42 11.96 -1.52
C ASN A 109 6.18 12.84 -1.29
N GLN A 110 6.32 13.92 -0.50
CA GLN A 110 5.19 14.78 -0.12
C GLN A 110 4.44 15.34 -1.33
N HIS A 111 5.15 15.75 -2.38
CA HIS A 111 4.52 16.28 -3.59
C HIS A 111 3.50 15.29 -4.19
N PHE A 112 3.87 14.01 -4.31
CA PHE A 112 2.95 13.00 -4.82
C PHE A 112 1.88 12.58 -3.79
N ALA A 113 2.16 12.70 -2.50
CA ALA A 113 1.16 12.50 -1.46
C ALA A 113 0.03 13.55 -1.58
N ASP A 114 0.40 14.83 -1.64
CA ASP A 114 -0.52 15.96 -1.78
C ASP A 114 -1.31 15.91 -3.10
N GLU A 115 -0.68 15.42 -4.18
CA GLU A 115 -1.36 15.26 -5.48
C GLU A 115 -2.34 14.08 -5.48
N ARG A 116 -1.91 12.91 -5.00
CA ARG A 116 -2.60 11.64 -5.29
C ARG A 116 -3.55 11.19 -4.20
N ILE A 117 -3.22 11.43 -2.93
CA ILE A 117 -4.04 10.96 -1.81
C ILE A 117 -5.43 11.62 -1.82
N PRO A 118 -5.58 12.95 -2.03
CA PRO A 118 -6.90 13.56 -2.11
C PRO A 118 -7.78 12.96 -3.22
N LEU A 119 -7.19 12.56 -4.35
CA LEU A 119 -7.91 11.92 -5.46
C LEU A 119 -8.32 10.48 -5.12
N LEU A 120 -7.51 9.76 -4.34
CA LEU A 120 -7.85 8.44 -3.82
C LEU A 120 -8.99 8.52 -2.79
N LEU A 121 -8.96 9.48 -1.87
CA LEU A 121 -10.02 9.68 -0.88
C LEU A 121 -11.37 9.97 -1.56
N GLN A 122 -11.34 10.71 -2.67
CA GLN A 122 -12.50 10.94 -3.51
C GLN A 122 -12.96 9.69 -4.29
N THR A 123 -12.24 8.58 -4.28
CA THR A 123 -12.63 7.33 -4.95
C THR A 123 -13.30 6.37 -3.95
N PRO A 124 -14.53 5.89 -4.20
CA PRO A 124 -15.17 4.84 -3.42
C PRO A 124 -14.30 3.58 -3.42
N ALA A 125 -13.95 3.10 -2.24
CA ALA A 125 -13.14 1.90 -2.05
C ALA A 125 -13.53 1.25 -0.73
N ALA A 126 -13.50 -0.09 -0.66
CA ALA A 126 -13.68 -0.80 0.60
C ALA A 126 -12.49 -0.60 1.54
N VAL A 127 -11.29 -0.50 0.94
CA VAL A 127 -10.04 -0.15 1.61
C VAL A 127 -9.26 0.81 0.70
N ARG A 128 -8.79 1.92 1.29
CA ARG A 128 -7.86 2.87 0.69
C ARG A 128 -6.49 2.67 1.29
N PHE A 129 -5.48 2.49 0.44
CA PHE A 129 -4.11 2.38 0.92
C PHE A 129 -3.13 3.25 0.15
N VAL A 130 -2.08 3.66 0.84
CA VAL A 130 -0.93 4.31 0.22
C VAL A 130 0.24 3.35 0.22
N SER A 131 0.91 3.23 -0.92
CA SER A 131 2.23 2.62 -0.99
C SER A 131 3.26 3.74 -1.05
N ALA A 132 3.86 4.06 0.09
CA ALA A 132 4.99 4.96 0.21
C ALA A 132 6.27 4.27 -0.29
N GLU A 133 6.28 3.89 -1.58
CA GLU A 133 7.31 3.06 -2.20
C GLU A 133 7.63 3.46 -3.66
N PRO A 134 8.92 3.60 -3.99
CA PRO A 134 10.00 3.78 -3.02
C PRO A 134 9.82 5.07 -2.23
N LEU A 135 10.12 5.05 -0.93
CA LEU A 135 10.13 6.25 -0.10
C LEU A 135 11.37 7.10 -0.43
N LEU A 136 11.15 8.26 -1.04
CA LEU A 136 12.19 9.18 -1.53
C LEU A 136 12.18 10.54 -0.83
N GLY A 137 11.37 10.69 0.21
CA GLY A 137 11.31 11.89 1.05
C GLY A 137 10.44 11.65 2.27
N ALA A 138 10.58 12.53 3.27
CA ALA A 138 9.66 12.56 4.41
C ALA A 138 8.22 12.76 3.95
N LEU A 139 7.28 12.16 4.68
CA LEU A 139 5.84 12.29 4.43
C LEU A 139 5.13 12.72 5.71
N ASN A 140 4.43 13.85 5.62
CA ASN A 140 3.33 14.17 6.52
C ASN A 140 2.02 13.69 5.85
N ILE A 141 1.44 12.65 6.42
CA ILE A 141 0.19 12.03 5.98
C ILE A 141 -0.95 12.26 6.96
N GLU A 142 -0.71 12.86 8.13
CA GLU A 142 -1.74 13.17 9.13
C GLU A 142 -3.01 13.80 8.52
N PRO A 143 -2.93 14.77 7.59
CA PRO A 143 -4.13 15.38 6.99
C PRO A 143 -5.01 14.40 6.18
N PHE A 144 -4.51 13.20 5.88
CA PHE A 144 -5.19 12.19 5.09
C PHE A 144 -5.60 10.95 5.89
N LEU A 145 -5.27 10.89 7.17
CA LEU A 145 -5.67 9.80 8.06
C LEU A 145 -7.09 10.03 8.59
N TRP A 146 -7.68 8.97 9.16
CA TRP A 146 -8.98 9.11 9.82
C TRP A 146 -8.83 9.95 11.09
N ASP A 147 -9.75 10.87 11.31
CA ASP A 147 -9.99 11.43 12.65
C ASP A 147 -10.80 10.42 13.47
N GLU A 148 -10.67 10.45 14.80
CA GLU A 148 -11.43 9.60 15.72
C GLU A 148 -12.96 9.77 15.52
N ASP A 149 -13.38 10.98 15.16
CA ASP A 149 -14.80 11.34 14.95
C ASP A 149 -15.35 10.91 13.57
N ASP A 150 -14.50 10.77 12.56
CA ASP A 150 -14.91 10.65 11.15
C ASP A 150 -15.00 9.20 10.62
N ARG A 151 -14.70 8.19 11.46
CA ARG A 151 -14.64 6.75 11.09
C ARG A 151 -15.88 6.16 10.41
N HIS A 152 -16.97 6.92 10.30
CA HIS A 152 -18.24 6.53 9.68
C HIS A 152 -18.44 7.08 8.25
N ASP A 153 -17.65 8.04 7.77
CA ASP A 153 -17.76 8.51 6.38
C ASP A 153 -16.94 7.60 5.45
N ALA A 154 -17.63 6.94 4.51
CA ALA A 154 -17.02 6.04 3.54
C ALA A 154 -15.99 6.73 2.61
N LEU A 155 -15.87 8.06 2.61
CA LEU A 155 -14.93 8.83 1.78
C LEU A 155 -13.80 9.52 2.55
N CYS A 156 -13.71 9.37 3.87
CA CYS A 156 -12.59 9.95 4.63
C CYS A 156 -11.49 8.90 4.89
N GLY A 157 -10.27 9.37 5.15
CA GLY A 157 -9.16 8.57 5.67
C GLY A 157 -8.53 7.47 4.79
N LEU A 158 -7.27 7.18 5.11
CA LEU A 158 -6.52 6.00 4.65
C LEU A 158 -6.65 4.86 5.66
N ASP A 159 -6.78 3.63 5.18
CA ASP A 159 -6.87 2.44 6.05
C ASP A 159 -5.52 1.75 6.27
N LEU A 160 -4.62 1.89 5.30
CA LEU A 160 -3.32 1.24 5.28
C LEU A 160 -2.26 2.14 4.65
N VAL A 161 -1.10 2.20 5.29
CA VAL A 161 0.10 2.80 4.72
C VAL A 161 1.19 1.74 4.68
N ILE A 162 1.67 1.45 3.47
CA ILE A 162 2.77 0.53 3.21
C ILE A 162 4.02 1.36 2.97
N VAL A 163 5.11 1.08 3.67
CA VAL A 163 6.37 1.83 3.59
C VAL A 163 7.49 0.93 3.11
N GLY A 164 8.31 1.42 2.18
CA GLY A 164 9.50 0.69 1.79
C GLY A 164 10.49 1.40 0.87
N GLY A 165 11.73 0.94 0.94
CA GLY A 165 12.86 1.46 0.17
C GLY A 165 13.07 0.75 -1.17
N GLU A 166 13.98 1.29 -1.98
CA GLU A 166 14.36 0.71 -3.26
C GLU A 166 15.22 -0.54 -3.11
N SER A 167 14.97 -1.54 -3.95
CA SER A 167 15.85 -2.70 -4.10
C SER A 167 16.81 -2.51 -5.27
N GLY A 168 17.98 -3.13 -5.20
CA GLY A 168 18.89 -3.29 -6.34
C GLY A 168 20.09 -2.33 -6.36
N PRO A 169 21.00 -2.51 -7.33
CA PRO A 169 22.18 -1.67 -7.45
C PRO A 169 21.76 -0.24 -7.82
N LYS A 170 22.26 0.76 -7.08
CA LYS A 170 21.88 2.19 -7.19
C LYS A 170 20.53 2.56 -6.55
N ALA A 171 20.04 1.73 -5.62
CA ALA A 171 18.93 2.13 -4.75
C ALA A 171 19.20 3.49 -4.12
N ARG A 172 18.21 4.38 -4.18
CA ARG A 172 18.25 5.67 -3.50
C ARG A 172 18.13 5.46 -1.99
N PRO A 173 18.73 6.34 -1.18
CA PRO A 173 18.68 6.23 0.28
C PRO A 173 17.24 6.27 0.81
N LEU A 174 16.87 5.26 1.60
CA LEU A 174 15.76 5.32 2.53
C LEU A 174 16.29 5.74 3.90
N TRP A 175 15.61 6.70 4.53
CA TRP A 175 15.95 7.19 5.85
C TRP A 175 15.01 6.59 6.88
N VAL A 176 15.56 5.86 7.85
CA VAL A 176 14.80 5.20 8.92
C VAL A 176 13.89 6.17 9.67
N PRO A 177 14.29 7.43 9.96
CA PRO A 177 13.39 8.35 10.63
C PRO A 177 12.11 8.68 9.85
N TRP A 178 12.14 8.63 8.51
CA TRP A 178 10.92 8.80 7.71
C TRP A 178 9.96 7.63 7.92
N VAL A 179 10.49 6.41 8.07
CA VAL A 179 9.67 5.21 8.36
C VAL A 179 9.04 5.30 9.74
N ARG A 180 9.81 5.72 10.77
CA ARG A 180 9.30 5.94 12.13
C ARG A 180 8.20 6.99 12.16
N SER A 181 8.45 8.17 11.55
CA SER A 181 7.45 9.23 11.47
C SER A 181 6.14 8.76 10.83
N ILE A 182 6.18 8.02 9.72
CA ILE A 182 4.96 7.47 9.09
C ILE A 182 4.26 6.47 10.00
N LYS A 183 5.01 5.56 10.65
CA LYS A 183 4.47 4.61 11.61
C LYS A 183 3.74 5.33 12.75
N ASP A 184 4.38 6.34 13.34
CA ASP A 184 3.86 7.04 14.51
C ASP A 184 2.60 7.86 14.15
N GLN A 185 2.58 8.50 12.97
CA GLN A 185 1.36 9.12 12.43
C GLN A 185 0.22 8.10 12.25
N CYS A 186 0.52 6.90 11.73
CA CYS A 186 -0.48 5.83 11.58
C CYS A 186 -0.98 5.32 12.94
N GLU A 187 -0.08 5.12 13.89
CA GLU A 187 -0.40 4.65 15.24
C GLU A 187 -1.30 5.66 15.97
N ALA A 188 -0.97 6.95 15.89
CA ALA A 188 -1.76 8.03 16.46
C ALA A 188 -3.19 8.07 15.89
N ALA A 189 -3.37 7.78 14.60
CA ALA A 189 -4.69 7.76 13.95
C ALA A 189 -5.39 6.38 14.00
N GLY A 190 -4.79 5.37 14.62
CA GLY A 190 -5.31 4.00 14.60
C GLY A 190 -5.48 3.42 13.19
N VAL A 191 -4.56 3.76 12.29
CA VAL A 191 -4.46 3.30 10.89
C VAL A 191 -3.40 2.19 10.78
N SER A 192 -3.64 1.19 9.93
CA SER A 192 -2.67 0.10 9.77
C SER A 192 -1.40 0.57 9.09
N CYS A 193 -0.25 0.20 9.64
CA CYS A 193 1.06 0.43 9.01
C CYS A 193 1.73 -0.90 8.62
N PHE A 194 2.38 -0.95 7.46
CA PHE A 194 3.13 -2.11 7.01
C PHE A 194 4.50 -1.69 6.48
N VAL A 195 5.56 -2.00 7.22
CA VAL A 195 6.94 -1.83 6.75
C VAL A 195 7.32 -3.05 5.94
N LYS A 196 7.37 -2.88 4.62
CA LYS A 196 7.61 -3.97 3.68
C LYS A 196 9.09 -4.35 3.61
N GLN A 197 9.95 -3.36 3.43
CA GLN A 197 11.40 -3.52 3.35
C GLN A 197 12.08 -2.16 3.53
N LEU A 198 13.29 -2.13 4.09
CA LEU A 198 14.09 -0.91 4.21
C LEU A 198 14.85 -0.56 2.91
N GLY A 199 15.00 -1.51 1.99
CA GLY A 199 15.72 -1.30 0.73
C GLY A 199 17.22 -1.62 0.83
N ALA A 200 17.96 -1.33 -0.24
CA ALA A 200 19.39 -1.66 -0.38
C ALA A 200 20.34 -0.52 0.02
N ASP A 201 19.83 0.69 0.22
CA ASP A 201 20.56 1.83 0.79
C ASP A 201 19.76 2.42 1.95
N VAL A 202 20.08 1.97 3.16
CA VAL A 202 19.40 2.39 4.40
C VAL A 202 20.29 3.38 5.13
N ARG A 203 19.72 4.50 5.55
CA ARG A 203 20.38 5.55 6.32
C ARG A 203 19.65 5.75 7.64
N ASP A 204 20.43 5.93 8.69
CA ASP A 204 19.90 6.34 9.98
C ASP A 204 20.81 7.41 10.60
N ARG A 205 20.38 7.95 11.74
CA ARG A 205 21.12 8.88 12.57
C ARG A 205 22.52 8.36 12.89
N ASN A 206 23.41 9.26 13.27
CA ASN A 206 24.73 8.94 13.82
C ASN A 206 24.79 9.42 15.25
N ASP A 207 24.33 8.59 16.17
CA ASP A 207 24.58 8.73 17.60
C ASP A 207 26.02 8.32 17.94
N ALA A 208 26.57 8.90 19.01
CA ALA A 208 27.98 8.75 19.34
C ALA A 208 28.38 7.27 19.55
N GLY A 209 29.01 6.67 18.53
CA GLY A 209 29.51 5.30 18.54
C GLY A 209 28.79 4.33 17.60
N PHE A 210 27.68 4.73 16.98
CA PHE A 210 26.93 3.89 16.04
C PHE A 210 27.54 3.95 14.64
N THR A 211 27.95 2.79 14.11
CA THR A 211 28.57 2.70 12.77
C THR A 211 27.62 2.18 11.70
N GLY A 212 26.46 1.65 12.09
CA GLY A 212 25.50 1.01 11.18
C GLY A 212 25.92 -0.37 10.69
N ASP A 213 26.99 -0.95 11.25
CA ASP A 213 27.51 -2.27 10.87
C ASP A 213 26.90 -3.38 11.72
N PHE A 214 26.77 -4.56 11.11
CA PHE A 214 26.33 -5.77 11.79
C PHE A 214 27.43 -6.29 12.75
N ASP A 215 27.19 -6.23 14.05
CA ASP A 215 28.17 -6.59 15.09
C ASP A 215 28.07 -8.06 15.57
N GLY A 216 27.06 -8.79 15.11
CA GLY A 216 26.77 -10.16 15.55
C GLY A 216 25.60 -10.30 16.52
N SER A 217 25.01 -9.19 16.99
CA SER A 217 23.86 -9.16 17.92
C SER A 217 22.54 -9.63 17.32
N GLY A 218 22.46 -9.78 15.99
CA GLY A 218 21.22 -10.10 15.28
C GLY A 218 20.62 -8.92 14.53
N THR A 219 21.04 -7.69 14.84
CA THR A 219 20.68 -6.46 14.14
C THR A 219 21.94 -5.60 13.90
N CYS A 220 21.81 -4.55 13.08
CA CYS A 220 22.89 -3.55 12.91
C CYS A 220 22.79 -2.42 13.94
N TRP A 221 21.71 -2.34 14.73
CA TRP A 221 21.44 -1.29 15.71
C TRP A 221 21.81 -1.73 17.13
N PRO A 222 22.19 -0.80 18.02
CA PRO A 222 22.53 -1.12 19.40
C PRO A 222 21.32 -1.68 20.19
N GLU A 223 21.57 -2.58 21.15
CA GLU A 223 20.54 -3.17 22.00
C GLU A 223 19.81 -2.15 22.90
N GLN A 224 20.48 -1.05 23.28
CA GLN A 224 19.91 0.07 24.04
C GLN A 224 19.77 1.28 23.12
N HIS A 225 18.57 1.49 22.62
CA HIS A 225 18.27 2.52 21.62
C HIS A 225 17.45 3.65 22.28
N GLU A 226 18.01 4.30 23.31
CA GLU A 226 17.40 5.54 23.82
C GLU A 226 17.51 6.61 22.73
N ILE A 227 16.36 6.92 22.14
CA ILE A 227 16.25 7.96 21.16
C ILE A 227 16.23 9.28 21.92
N ASP A 228 17.24 10.11 21.69
CA ASP A 228 17.16 11.50 22.12
C ASP A 228 16.08 12.20 21.28
N ASP A 229 14.95 12.55 21.90
CA ASP A 229 13.82 13.25 21.27
C ASP A 229 14.25 14.51 20.48
N ARG A 230 15.38 15.12 20.87
CA ARG A 230 15.96 16.26 20.16
C ARG A 230 16.40 15.90 18.73
N ILE A 231 16.81 14.66 18.49
CA ILE A 231 17.23 14.13 17.17
C ILE A 231 16.00 13.86 16.28
N GLU A 232 14.85 13.49 16.85
CA GLU A 232 13.61 13.29 16.08
C GLU A 232 12.98 14.60 15.58
N SER A 233 13.34 15.73 16.19
CA SER A 233 12.84 17.05 15.76
C SER A 233 13.58 17.67 14.57
N ASP A 234 14.68 17.07 14.09
CA ASP A 234 15.57 17.60 13.03
C ASP A 234 15.51 16.77 11.73
N LEU A 235 14.47 15.95 11.58
CA LEU A 235 14.33 14.97 10.49
C LEU A 235 13.99 15.59 9.12
N ASP A 236 13.76 16.90 9.08
CA ASP A 236 13.61 17.70 7.86
C ASP A 236 14.93 18.36 7.39
N GLY A 237 16.02 18.20 8.17
CA GLY A 237 17.34 18.74 7.86
C GLY A 237 17.43 20.27 7.95
N THR A 238 16.56 20.91 8.73
CA THR A 238 16.48 22.38 8.81
C THR A 238 17.30 23.01 9.94
N ARG A 239 17.95 22.22 10.82
CA ARG A 239 18.69 22.75 11.97
C ARG A 239 20.22 22.73 11.78
N ASP A 240 20.86 23.81 12.24
CA ASP A 240 22.30 24.06 12.07
C ASP A 240 23.22 23.25 13.00
N ASP A 241 22.69 22.48 13.97
CA ASP A 241 23.44 21.85 15.07
C ASP A 241 23.42 20.30 15.13
N TYR A 242 22.99 19.60 14.07
CA TYR A 242 23.12 18.14 13.96
C TYR A 242 24.60 17.70 13.90
N GLN A 243 25.07 16.98 14.93
CA GLN A 243 26.51 16.75 15.14
C GLN A 243 27.11 15.47 14.52
N GLY A 244 26.36 14.68 13.73
CA GLY A 244 26.91 13.45 13.13
C GLY A 244 26.45 13.24 11.69
N ALA A 245 27.36 13.03 10.74
CA ALA A 245 26.95 12.65 9.38
C ALA A 245 26.15 11.32 9.43
N PRO A 246 24.96 11.24 8.80
CA PRO A 246 24.14 10.03 8.81
C PRO A 246 24.92 8.79 8.37
N VAL A 247 24.76 7.68 9.08
CA VAL A 247 25.46 6.44 8.77
C VAL A 247 24.66 5.57 7.82
N ARG A 248 25.38 4.78 7.03
CA ARG A 248 24.78 3.73 6.21
C ARG A 248 24.60 2.49 7.06
N ILE A 249 23.41 1.90 7.02
CA ILE A 249 23.14 0.62 7.68
C ILE A 249 23.44 -0.53 6.71
N HIS A 250 24.28 -1.46 7.14
CA HIS A 250 24.73 -2.60 6.34
C HIS A 250 23.95 -3.87 6.68
N LEU A 251 22.74 -3.96 6.15
CA LEU A 251 21.92 -5.16 6.23
C LEU A 251 22.55 -6.32 5.42
N ARG A 252 22.36 -7.56 5.90
CA ARG A 252 22.78 -8.78 5.20
C ARG A 252 21.81 -9.12 4.06
N ASP A 253 20.51 -8.97 4.27
CA ASP A 253 19.54 -9.07 3.19
C ASP A 253 19.70 -7.93 2.18
N ARG A 254 19.95 -8.28 0.91
CA ARG A 254 20.23 -7.31 -0.16
C ARG A 254 19.08 -6.37 -0.50
N LYS A 255 17.85 -6.73 -0.12
CA LYS A 255 16.66 -5.90 -0.34
C LYS A 255 16.24 -5.18 0.94
N GLY A 256 16.92 -5.44 2.07
CA GLY A 256 16.51 -4.98 3.38
C GLY A 256 15.13 -5.51 3.77
N GLY A 257 14.78 -6.73 3.35
CA GLY A 257 13.45 -7.34 3.50
C GLY A 257 13.30 -8.32 4.67
N ASP A 258 14.37 -8.62 5.40
CA ASP A 258 14.36 -9.49 6.60
C ASP A 258 14.15 -8.66 7.88
N PRO A 259 12.96 -8.71 8.51
CA PRO A 259 12.68 -7.94 9.72
C PRO A 259 13.53 -8.32 10.92
N SER A 260 14.13 -9.50 10.95
CA SER A 260 14.98 -9.92 12.07
C SER A 260 16.22 -9.04 12.22
N GLU A 261 16.65 -8.39 11.12
CA GLU A 261 17.78 -7.47 11.10
C GLU A 261 17.41 -6.05 11.54
N TRP A 262 16.12 -5.72 11.63
CA TRP A 262 15.64 -4.37 11.96
C TRP A 262 15.44 -4.21 13.47
N PRO A 263 15.47 -2.97 13.99
CA PRO A 263 14.93 -2.64 15.31
C PRO A 263 13.48 -3.09 15.46
N GLU A 264 13.06 -3.45 16.68
CA GLU A 264 11.73 -4.01 16.95
C GLU A 264 10.59 -3.06 16.52
N ASP A 265 10.78 -1.76 16.73
CA ASP A 265 9.83 -0.70 16.36
C ASP A 265 9.53 -0.65 14.86
N LEU A 266 10.46 -1.08 14.00
CA LEU A 266 10.28 -1.09 12.55
C LEU A 266 9.65 -2.38 12.01
N ARG A 267 9.47 -3.42 12.84
CA ARG A 267 8.94 -4.73 12.41
C ARG A 267 7.41 -4.74 12.26
N VAL A 268 6.81 -3.60 11.92
CA VAL A 268 5.35 -3.42 11.84
C VAL A 268 4.81 -4.04 10.55
N ARG A 269 3.83 -4.96 10.69
CA ARG A 269 3.21 -5.69 9.56
C ARG A 269 1.71 -5.83 9.75
N GLN A 270 1.03 -4.70 9.89
CA GLN A 270 -0.41 -4.66 10.11
C GLN A 270 -1.17 -4.61 8.77
N PHE A 271 -2.38 -5.16 8.76
CA PHE A 271 -3.32 -5.03 7.67
C PHE A 271 -4.68 -4.60 8.23
N PRO A 272 -5.49 -3.83 7.47
CA PRO A 272 -6.83 -3.48 7.88
C PRO A 272 -7.65 -4.73 8.21
N GLY A 273 -8.39 -4.67 9.32
CA GLY A 273 -9.40 -5.68 9.63
C GLY A 273 -10.56 -5.64 8.63
N ALA A 274 -11.36 -6.71 8.57
CA ALA A 274 -12.63 -6.65 7.85
C ALA A 274 -13.52 -5.59 8.53
N ARG A 275 -13.92 -4.55 7.80
CA ARG A 275 -14.95 -3.63 8.28
C ARG A 275 -16.25 -4.46 8.45
N GLY A 276 -16.79 -4.45 9.67
CA GLY A 276 -18.02 -5.18 10.03
C GLY A 276 -19.27 -4.57 9.42
#